data_AF-A0A8K1NCZ1-F1
#
_entry.id   AF-A0A8K1NCZ1-F1
#
_cell.length_a   1.000
_cell.length_b   1.000
_cell.length_c   1.000
_cell.angle_alpha   90.00
_cell.angle_beta   90.00
_cell.angle_gamma   90.00
#
_symmetry.space_group_name_H-M   'P 1'
#
loop_
_entity.id
_entity.type
_entity.pdbx_description
1 polymer ?
#
loop_
_entity_poly.entity_id
_entity_poly.type
_entity_poly.pdbx_seq_one_letter_code
_entity_poly.pdbx_strand_id
1 'polypeptide(L)' 'PIFGICLGHQLLSTAIGCKTYKMKYGNRGHNLPCIHHDTKRCFMTSQNHGFAVDTENLNP' A
#
# COMPACT_ATOMS: atom_id res chain seq x y z
N PRO A 1 1.24 17.10 10.28
CA PRO A 1 0.58 16.10 9.41
C PRO A 1 1.67 15.25 8.73
N ILE A 2 1.48 13.93 8.63
CA ILE A 2 2.46 13.01 8.04
C ILE A 2 1.77 12.24 6.91
N PHE A 3 2.42 12.12 5.75
CA PHE A 3 1.90 11.40 4.59
C PHE A 3 3.01 10.59 3.93
N GLY A 4 2.84 9.27 3.85
CA GLY A 4 3.84 8.35 3.32
C GLY A 4 3.42 7.75 1.98
N ILE A 5 4.35 7.68 1.03
CA ILE A 5 4.14 7.10 -0.31
C ILE A 5 5.10 5.93 -0.49
N CYS A 6 4.61 4.81 -1.05
CA CYS A 6 5.39 3.59 -1.30
C CYS A 6 6.08 3.08 -0.01
N LEU A 7 7.41 3.16 0.10
CA LEU A 7 8.15 2.80 1.32
C LEU A 7 7.70 3.65 2.51
N GLY A 8 7.36 4.92 2.29
CA GLY A 8 6.83 5.78 3.36
C GLY A 8 5.51 5.25 3.93
N HIS A 9 4.62 4.73 3.07
CA HIS A 9 3.38 4.09 3.53
C HIS A 9 3.68 2.85 4.40
N GLN A 10 4.63 2.02 3.98
CA GLN A 10 5.04 0.82 4.72
C GLN A 10 5.65 1.18 6.09
N LEU A 11 6.54 2.17 6.14
CA LEU A 11 7.16 2.62 7.39
C LEU A 11 6.13 3.16 8.38
N LEU A 12 5.13 3.91 7.89
CA LEU A 12 4.04 4.41 8.74
C LEU A 12 3.20 3.25 9.27
N SER A 13 2.84 2.29 8.42
CA SER A 13 2.11 1.09 8.86
C SER A 13 2.91 0.28 9.90
N THR A 14 4.22 0.11 9.70
CA THR A 14 5.07 -0.58 10.70
C THR A 14 5.18 0.20 12.00
N ALA A 15 5.23 1.54 11.95
CA ALA A 15 5.28 2.37 13.16
C ALA A 15 4.03 2.23 14.04
N ILE A 16 2.87 1.89 13.46
CA ILE A 16 1.62 1.63 14.20
C ILE A 16 1.40 0.14 14.53
N GLY A 17 2.40 -0.72 14.30
CA GLY A 17 2.36 -2.14 14.67
C GLY A 17 1.95 -3.11 13.56
N CYS A 18 1.71 -2.65 12.33
CA CYS A 18 1.44 -3.55 11.21
C CYS A 18 2.70 -4.27 10.73
N LYS A 19 2.51 -5.45 10.14
CA LYS A 19 3.61 -6.21 9.51
C LYS A 19 3.62 -5.97 8.01
N THR A 20 4.81 -6.00 7.43
CA THR A 20 4.99 -6.01 5.97
C THR A 20 5.48 -7.36 5.51
N TYR A 21 5.03 -7.82 4.35
CA TYR A 21 5.47 -9.08 3.75
C TYR A 21 5.95 -8.88 2.32
N LYS A 22 6.84 -9.78 1.86
CA LYS A 22 7.35 -9.78 0.49
C LYS A 22 6.33 -10.41 -0.45
N MET A 23 5.94 -9.68 -1.48
CA MET A 23 5.07 -10.17 -2.54
C MET A 23 5.86 -11.10 -3.47
N LYS A 24 5.18 -12.09 -4.07
CA LYS A 24 5.81 -13.05 -4.99
C LYS A 24 6.45 -12.37 -6.21
N TYR A 25 5.72 -11.44 -6.84
CA TYR A 25 6.17 -10.69 -8.02
C TYR A 25 6.12 -9.17 -7.84
N GLY A 26 5.44 -8.67 -6.80
CA GLY A 26 5.25 -7.25 -6.57
C GLY A 26 4.36 -6.55 -7.62
N ASN A 27 4.14 -5.26 -7.43
CA ASN A 27 3.44 -4.40 -8.38
C ASN A 27 4.46 -3.46 -9.04
N ARG A 28 4.65 -3.62 -10.36
CA ARG A 28 5.62 -2.87 -11.17
C ARG A 28 5.00 -2.48 -12.51
N GLY A 29 4.61 -1.22 -12.67
CA GLY A 29 4.02 -0.73 -13.91
C GLY A 29 3.33 0.62 -13.75
N HIS A 30 2.90 1.19 -14.86
CA HIS A 30 2.21 2.49 -14.92
C HIS A 30 0.69 2.37 -15.14
N ASN A 31 0.17 1.15 -15.17
CA ASN A 31 -1.21 0.82 -15.50
C ASN A 31 -1.88 -0.05 -14.41
N LEU A 32 -1.49 0.12 -13.14
CA LEU A 32 -2.08 -0.65 -12.05
C LEU A 32 -3.33 0.06 -11.51
N PRO A 33 -4.52 -0.56 -11.54
CA PRO A 33 -5.73 0.04 -11.02
C PRO A 33 -5.70 0.07 -9.48
N CYS A 34 -6.18 1.16 -8.89
CA CYS A 34 -6.39 1.31 -7.46
C CYS A 34 -7.79 1.90 -7.21
N ILE A 35 -8.52 1.35 -6.23
CA ILE A 35 -9.89 1.77 -5.92
C ILE A 35 -9.87 2.59 -4.63
N HIS A 36 -10.45 3.78 -4.69
CA HIS A 36 -10.78 4.55 -3.49
C HIS A 36 -12.09 4.01 -2.90
N HIS A 37 -12.00 3.25 -1.80
CA HIS A 37 -13.13 2.48 -1.26
C HIS A 37 -14.34 3.33 -0.84
N ASP A 38 -14.15 4.57 -0.38
CA ASP A 38 -15.25 5.44 0.04
C ASP A 38 -16.05 6.00 -1.14
N THR A 39 -15.36 6.42 -2.21
CA THR A 39 -16.00 7.05 -3.38
C THR A 39 -16.24 6.09 -4.53
N LYS A 40 -15.77 4.84 -4.43
CA LYS A 40 -15.81 3.81 -5.48
C LYS A 40 -15.17 4.20 -6.81
N ARG A 41 -14.29 5.21 -6.81
CA ARG A 41 -13.57 5.65 -8.02
C ARG A 41 -12.33 4.78 -8.21
N CYS A 42 -12.06 4.40 -9.45
CA CYS A 42 -10.84 3.71 -9.85
C CYS A 42 -9.86 4.72 -10.47
N PHE A 43 -8.58 4.59 -10.12
CA PHE A 43 -7.50 5.39 -10.66
C PHE A 43 -6.43 4.48 -11.26
N MET A 44 -5.91 4.85 -12.43
CA MET A 44 -4.71 4.22 -12.98
C MET A 44 -3.48 4.80 -12.28
N THR A 45 -2.62 3.95 -11.74
CA THR A 45 -1.50 4.37 -10.89
C THR A 45 -0.17 3.80 -11.38
N SER A 46 0.90 4.56 -11.15
CA SER A 46 2.27 4.05 -11.21
C SER A 46 2.63 3.38 -9.89
N GLN A 47 2.98 2.10 -9.93
CA GLN A 47 3.42 1.36 -8.76
C GLN A 47 4.76 0.68 -9.02
N ASN A 48 5.60 0.68 -8.00
CA ASN A 48 6.89 0.01 -8.01
C ASN A 48 7.23 -0.45 -6.58
N HIS A 49 6.54 -1.48 -6.09
CA HIS A 49 6.82 -2.04 -4.77
C HIS A 49 6.76 -3.58 -4.79
N GLY A 50 7.71 -4.19 -4.06
CA GLY A 50 7.79 -5.65 -3.87
C GLY A 50 7.32 -6.12 -2.51
N PHE A 51 6.91 -5.20 -1.64
CA PHE A 51 6.40 -5.46 -0.30
C PHE A 51 5.01 -4.84 -0.15
N ALA A 52 4.18 -5.44 0.68
CA ALA A 52 2.85 -4.94 1.01
C ALA A 52 2.64 -4.96 2.53
N VAL A 53 1.71 -4.13 2.99
CA VAL A 53 1.28 -4.10 4.39
C VAL A 53 0.20 -5.16 4.57
N ASP A 54 0.35 -5.97 5.61
CA ASP A 54 -0.67 -6.93 6.03
C ASP A 54 -1.80 -6.21 6.77
N THR A 55 -3.01 -6.31 6.22
CA THR A 55 -4.21 -5.67 6.76
C THR A 55 -4.89 -6.48 7.86
N GLU A 56 -4.52 -7.74 8.08
CA GLU A 56 -5.11 -8.57 9.14
C GLU A 56 -4.74 -8.06 10.54
N ASN A 57 -3.59 -7.41 10.66
CA ASN A 57 -3.06 -6.84 11.91
C ASN A 57 -3.36 -5.33 12.05
N LEU A 58 -4.30 -4.79 11.26
CA LEU A 58 -4.72 -3.40 11.37
C LEU A 58 -5.73 -3.30 12.53
N ASN A 59 -5.25 -2.94 13.73
CA ASN A 59 -6.14 -2.62 14.85
C ASN A 59 -7.02 -1.40 14.49
N PRO A 60 -8.33 -1.45 14.73
CA PRO A 60 -9.22 -0.29 14.55
C PRO A 60 -8.90 0.86 15.51
#